data_AF-A0A1E1G8G1-F1
#
_entry.id   AF-A0A1E1G8G1-F1
#
_cell.length_a   1.000
_cell.length_b   1.000
_cell.length_c   1.000
_cell.angle_alpha   90.00
_cell.angle_beta   90.00
_cell.angle_gamma   90.00
#
_symmetry.space_group_name_H-M   'P 1'
#
loop_
_entity.id
_entity.type
_entity.pdbx_description
1 polymer ?
#
loop_
_entity_poly.entity_id
_entity_poly.type
_entity_poly.pdbx_seq_one_letter_code
_entity_poly.pdbx_strand_id
1 'polypeptide(L)'
;MDTSVKNLISMGPLEDSFIYYDLGNQVFYSVKQGMNYSAIAAPIAIYFLQRLSKLLNQTFGDVSSPFNLIFFILMSLFLIFGTILLAKSTRRNMKTDRFRKVRLTKANIKTLRRKSRALTVVGYIFVLITIFSAYRYLAVSDFQFLIMYMLGIGILTYIVYDFRMKTRKRLFKELMEILQDDSRGKEGEM
;
A
#
# COMPACT_ATOMS: atom_id res chain seq x y z
N MET A 1 13.83 -27.29 -1.32
CA MET A 1 12.92 -26.48 -2.16
C MET A 1 13.18 -25.03 -1.80
N ASP A 2 13.81 -24.26 -2.68
CA ASP A 2 14.26 -22.90 -2.39
C ASP A 2 13.04 -21.97 -2.34
N THR A 3 12.50 -21.77 -1.13
CA THR A 3 11.29 -20.96 -0.85
C THR A 3 11.62 -19.47 -0.87
N SER A 4 12.30 -19.01 -1.92
CA SER A 4 12.64 -17.62 -2.11
C SER A 4 11.37 -16.81 -2.42
N VAL A 5 10.77 -16.28 -1.35
CA VAL A 5 9.64 -15.33 -1.25
C VAL A 5 9.84 -14.03 -2.08
N LYS A 6 10.96 -13.89 -2.80
CA LYS A 6 11.33 -12.69 -3.56
C LYS A 6 10.31 -12.28 -4.63
N ASN A 7 9.43 -13.20 -5.02
CA ASN A 7 8.51 -13.05 -6.15
C ASN A 7 7.01 -13.02 -5.78
N LEU A 8 6.67 -12.98 -4.49
CA LEU A 8 5.26 -12.83 -4.08
C LEU A 8 4.76 -11.41 -4.33
N ILE A 9 3.59 -11.31 -4.94
CA ILE A 9 2.84 -10.08 -5.15
C ILE A 9 1.55 -10.14 -4.35
N SER A 10 1.34 -9.15 -3.48
CA SER A 10 0.07 -9.00 -2.77
C SER A 10 -1.04 -8.63 -3.77
N MET A 11 -2.02 -9.52 -3.92
CA MET A 11 -3.21 -9.31 -4.76
C MET A 11 -4.31 -8.56 -4.01
N GLY A 12 -4.22 -8.51 -2.69
CA GLY A 12 -5.15 -7.82 -1.80
C GLY A 12 -6.09 -8.78 -1.04
N PRO A 13 -6.96 -8.22 -0.19
CA PRO A 13 -7.84 -9.02 0.66
C PRO A 13 -9.04 -9.55 -0.11
N LEU A 14 -9.37 -10.81 0.13
CA LEU A 14 -10.57 -11.51 -0.32
C LEU A 14 -11.20 -12.19 0.90
N GLU A 15 -12.41 -11.75 1.26
CA GLU A 15 -13.09 -12.17 2.49
C GLU A 15 -12.15 -12.02 3.70
N ASP A 16 -11.88 -13.09 4.43
CA ASP A 16 -11.04 -13.10 5.63
C ASP A 16 -9.57 -13.45 5.36
N SER A 17 -9.14 -13.39 4.09
CA SER A 17 -7.79 -13.79 3.70
C SER A 17 -7.11 -12.77 2.79
N PHE A 18 -5.81 -12.60 2.97
CA PHE A 18 -4.97 -11.91 2.00
C PHE A 18 -4.50 -12.89 0.93
N ILE A 19 -4.68 -12.49 -0.32
CA ILE A 19 -4.24 -13.28 -1.47
C ILE A 19 -2.89 -12.77 -1.95
N TYR A 20 -1.97 -13.70 -2.17
CA TYR A 20 -0.67 -13.48 -2.77
C TYR A 20 -0.56 -14.29 -4.06
N TYR A 21 0.13 -13.74 -5.06
CA TYR A 21 0.46 -14.42 -6.29
C TYR A 21 1.97 -14.61 -6.38
N ASP A 22 2.39 -15.84 -6.63
CA ASP A 22 3.79 -16.18 -6.87
C ASP A 22 4.11 -16.11 -8.35
N LEU A 23 4.92 -15.13 -8.75
CA LEU A 23 5.35 -14.98 -10.15
C LEU A 23 6.18 -16.17 -10.65
N GLY A 24 6.94 -16.84 -9.77
CA GLY A 24 7.83 -17.94 -10.18
C GLY A 24 7.05 -19.22 -10.47
N ASN A 25 6.16 -19.58 -9.55
CA ASN A 25 5.38 -20.82 -9.65
C ASN A 25 4.00 -20.63 -10.30
N GLN A 26 3.60 -19.39 -10.60
CA GLN A 26 2.28 -19.04 -11.16
C GLN A 26 1.09 -19.55 -10.33
N VAL A 27 1.21 -19.48 -9.00
CA VAL A 27 0.23 -20.02 -8.05
C VAL A 27 -0.27 -18.92 -7.12
N PHE A 28 -1.55 -19.03 -6.73
CA PHE A 28 -2.13 -18.19 -5.68
C PHE A 28 -2.01 -18.84 -4.30
N TYR A 29 -1.66 -18.02 -3.32
CA TYR A 29 -1.66 -18.36 -1.92
C TYR A 29 -2.63 -17.48 -1.15
N SER A 30 -3.28 -18.05 -0.14
CA SER A 30 -4.09 -17.32 0.83
C SER A 30 -3.44 -17.36 2.20
N VAL A 31 -3.54 -16.25 2.93
CA VAL A 31 -3.13 -16.13 4.33
C VAL A 31 -4.32 -15.57 5.10
N LYS A 32 -4.81 -16.29 6.09
CA LYS A 32 -5.91 -15.80 6.94
C LYS A 32 -5.49 -14.50 7.62
N GLN A 33 -6.33 -13.49 7.50
CA GLN A 33 -6.15 -12.22 8.17
C GLN A 33 -6.59 -12.40 9.63
N GLY A 34 -5.75 -11.96 10.58
CA GLY A 34 -6.13 -11.89 11.98
C GLY A 34 -7.19 -10.81 12.23
N MET A 35 -7.56 -10.61 13.49
CA MET A 35 -8.48 -9.55 13.89
C MET A 35 -8.07 -8.18 13.32
N ASN A 36 -9.04 -7.47 12.75
CA ASN A 36 -8.82 -6.16 12.17
C ASN A 36 -8.93 -5.07 13.25
N TYR A 37 -7.80 -4.72 13.87
CA TYR A 37 -7.73 -3.67 14.89
C TYR A 37 -7.82 -2.24 14.33
N SER A 38 -7.98 -2.05 13.02
CA SER A 38 -7.95 -0.71 12.38
C SER A 38 -9.02 0.23 12.91
N ALA A 39 -10.22 -0.27 13.24
CA ALA A 39 -11.32 0.54 13.76
C ALA A 39 -10.99 1.18 15.13
N ILE A 40 -10.11 0.56 15.92
CA ILE A 40 -9.67 1.06 17.22
C ILE A 40 -8.36 1.85 17.07
N ALA A 41 -7.44 1.36 16.26
CA ALA A 41 -6.11 1.97 16.09
C ALA A 41 -6.18 3.32 15.35
N ALA A 42 -7.07 3.48 14.38
CA ALA A 42 -7.14 4.70 13.57
C ALA A 42 -7.55 5.94 14.39
N PRO A 43 -8.62 5.93 15.21
CA PRO A 43 -8.96 7.08 16.07
C PRO A 43 -7.84 7.43 17.05
N ILE A 44 -7.19 6.42 17.65
CA ILE A 44 -6.08 6.61 18.59
C ILE A 44 -4.90 7.28 17.88
N ALA A 45 -4.51 6.78 16.70
CA ALA A 45 -3.44 7.39 15.91
C ALA A 45 -3.77 8.84 15.55
N ILE A 46 -5.00 9.14 15.12
CA ILE A 46 -5.43 10.51 14.79
C ILE A 46 -5.29 11.43 16.02
N TYR A 47 -5.75 11.00 17.19
CA TYR A 47 -5.64 11.77 18.43
C TYR A 47 -4.17 12.08 18.78
N PHE A 48 -3.30 11.06 18.72
CA PHE A 48 -1.88 11.26 19.01
C PHE A 48 -1.20 12.19 17.99
N LEU A 49 -1.49 12.04 16.71
CA LEU A 49 -0.93 12.87 15.65
C LEU A 49 -1.36 14.33 15.79
N GLN A 50 -2.62 14.58 16.18
CA GLN A 50 -3.13 15.93 16.42
C GLN A 50 -2.50 16.56 17.67
N ARG A 51 -2.25 15.78 18.73
CA ARG A 51 -1.55 16.27 19.91
C ARG A 51 -0.09 16.58 19.60
N LEU A 52 0.55 15.73 18.81
CA LEU A 52 1.93 15.92 18.37
C LEU A 52 2.07 17.16 17.49
N SER A 53 1.16 17.40 16.52
CA SER A 53 1.22 18.61 15.69
C SER A 53 1.13 19.88 16.53
N LYS A 54 0.25 19.92 17.54
CA LYS A 54 0.13 21.07 18.46
C LYS A 54 1.42 21.31 19.24
N LEU A 55 2.04 20.26 19.78
CA LEU A 55 3.30 20.38 20.49
C LEU A 55 4.44 20.87 19.58
N LEU A 56 4.51 20.34 18.36
CA LEU A 56 5.52 20.79 17.38
C LEU A 56 5.30 22.24 16.97
N ASN A 57 4.06 22.66 16.74
CA ASN A 57 3.72 24.06 16.44
C ASN A 57 4.11 25.00 17.60
N GLN A 58 3.89 24.60 18.86
CA GLN A 58 4.28 25.42 20.01
C GLN A 58 5.79 25.58 20.15
N THR A 59 6.56 24.53 19.86
CA THR A 59 8.02 24.53 20.04
C THR A 59 8.77 25.10 18.83
N PHE A 60 8.24 24.87 17.62
CA PHE A 60 8.95 25.13 16.36
C PHE A 60 8.16 25.98 15.36
N GLY A 61 6.96 26.47 15.71
CA GLY A 61 6.09 27.23 14.80
C GLY A 61 6.70 28.54 14.29
N ASP A 62 7.64 29.13 15.03
CA ASP A 62 8.32 30.39 14.68
C ASP A 62 9.73 30.18 14.09
N VAL A 63 10.09 28.95 13.73
CA VAL A 63 11.40 28.66 13.12
C VAL A 63 11.49 29.24 11.71
N SER A 64 12.64 29.78 11.34
CA SER A 64 12.81 30.43 10.05
C SER A 64 12.65 29.45 8.87
N SER A 65 12.13 29.99 7.76
CA SER A 65 11.82 29.24 6.54
C SER A 65 12.95 28.32 6.02
N PRO A 66 14.25 28.73 6.02
CA PRO A 66 15.33 27.84 5.59
C PRO A 66 15.49 26.58 6.45
N PHE A 67 15.33 26.68 7.78
CA PHE A 67 15.41 25.52 8.67
C PHE A 67 14.20 24.59 8.49
N ASN A 68 13.00 25.15 8.29
CA ASN A 68 11.81 24.34 7.99
C ASN A 68 11.93 23.58 6.68
N LEU A 69 12.56 24.16 5.66
CA LEU A 69 12.83 23.49 4.38
C LEU A 69 13.84 22.34 4.55
N ILE A 70 14.95 22.56 5.27
CA ILE A 70 15.93 21.51 5.56
C ILE A 70 15.27 20.36 6.32
N PHE A 71 14.47 20.68 7.34
CA PHE A 71 13.73 19.69 8.12
C PHE A 71 12.76 18.89 7.25
N PHE A 72 12.01 19.56 6.38
CA PHE A 72 11.09 18.93 5.43
C PHE A 72 11.81 17.92 4.53
N ILE A 73 12.94 18.31 3.94
CA ILE A 73 13.73 17.44 3.06
C ILE A 73 14.24 16.22 3.83
N LEU A 74 14.79 16.43 5.03
CA LEU A 74 15.34 15.36 5.86
C LEU A 74 14.25 14.34 6.23
N MET A 75 13.08 14.80 6.67
CA MET A 75 11.95 13.92 7.00
C MET A 75 11.43 13.16 5.78
N SER A 76 11.37 13.82 4.62
CA SER A 76 10.94 13.20 3.36
C SER A 76 11.86 12.05 2.97
N LEU A 77 13.18 12.27 3.00
CA LEU A 77 14.16 11.24 2.70
C LEU A 77 14.08 10.09 3.71
N PHE A 78 14.04 10.42 5.01
CA PHE A 78 13.91 9.42 6.07
C PHE A 78 12.68 8.53 5.87
N LEU A 79 11.53 9.10 5.50
CA LEU A 79 10.30 8.33 5.26
C LEU A 79 10.38 7.45 4.02
N ILE A 80 10.93 7.96 2.92
CA ILE A 80 11.07 7.16 1.68
C ILE A 80 12.00 5.97 1.94
N PHE A 81 13.21 6.22 2.46
CA PHE A 81 14.17 5.15 2.74
C PHE A 81 13.69 4.23 3.85
N GLY A 82 13.14 4.78 4.93
CA GLY A 82 12.62 4.02 6.07
C GLY A 82 11.49 3.07 5.66
N THR A 83 10.52 3.54 4.87
CA THR A 83 9.42 2.69 4.38
C THR A 83 9.90 1.62 3.40
N ILE A 84 10.86 1.93 2.52
CA ILE A 84 11.46 0.93 1.62
C ILE A 84 12.22 -0.15 2.42
N LEU A 85 13.04 0.26 3.40
CA LEU A 85 13.80 -0.66 4.25
C LEU A 85 12.88 -1.53 5.08
N LEU A 86 11.83 -0.95 5.67
CA LEU A 86 10.80 -1.69 6.40
C LEU A 86 10.12 -2.70 5.48
N ALA A 87 9.62 -2.29 4.32
CA ALA A 87 8.96 -3.20 3.39
C ALA A 87 9.89 -4.35 2.93
N LYS A 88 11.18 -4.05 2.70
CA LYS A 88 12.19 -5.05 2.35
C LYS A 88 12.45 -6.01 3.51
N SER A 89 12.53 -5.52 4.74
CA SER A 89 12.70 -6.32 5.95
C SER A 89 11.49 -7.23 6.19
N THR A 90 10.27 -6.69 6.10
CA THR A 90 9.02 -7.45 6.24
C THR A 90 8.94 -8.59 5.24
N ARG A 91 9.36 -8.37 3.98
CA ARG A 91 9.40 -9.43 2.96
C ARG A 91 10.43 -10.53 3.27
N ARG A 92 11.61 -10.16 3.78
CA ARG A 92 12.65 -11.13 4.16
C ARG A 92 12.21 -12.02 5.32
N ASN A 93 11.45 -11.46 6.26
CA ASN A 93 11.01 -12.15 7.46
C ASN A 93 9.63 -12.82 7.32
N MET A 94 9.06 -12.85 6.12
CA MET A 94 7.73 -13.40 5.89
C MET A 94 7.78 -14.93 5.98
N LYS A 95 7.23 -15.48 7.06
CA LYS A 95 7.10 -16.92 7.25
C LYS A 95 5.99 -17.47 6.34
N THR A 96 6.34 -18.41 5.48
CA THR A 96 5.45 -19.03 4.48
C THR A 96 4.69 -20.24 5.00
N ASP A 97 4.96 -20.65 6.24
CA ASP A 97 4.26 -21.72 6.98
C ASP A 97 2.73 -21.55 7.01
N ARG A 98 2.24 -20.30 6.98
CA ARG A 98 0.81 -19.97 7.00
C ARG A 98 0.16 -19.86 5.62
N PHE A 99 0.91 -20.03 4.54
CA PHE A 99 0.42 -19.84 3.18
C PHE A 99 -0.25 -21.11 2.69
N ARG A 100 -1.53 -21.02 2.32
CA ARG A 100 -2.26 -22.14 1.71
C ARG A 100 -2.46 -21.88 0.23
N LYS A 101 -2.04 -22.83 -0.61
CA LYS A 101 -2.31 -22.79 -2.05
C LYS A 101 -3.82 -22.81 -2.29
N VAL A 102 -4.31 -21.89 -3.13
CA VAL A 102 -5.73 -21.75 -3.45
C VAL A 102 -5.95 -21.60 -4.94
N ARG A 103 -7.08 -22.10 -5.44
CA ARG A 103 -7.54 -21.84 -6.82
C ARG A 103 -8.62 -20.78 -6.76
N LEU A 104 -8.42 -19.66 -7.45
CA LEU A 104 -9.39 -18.57 -7.48
C LEU A 104 -10.43 -18.80 -8.57
N THR A 105 -11.69 -18.49 -8.28
CA THR A 105 -12.77 -18.49 -9.27
C THR A 105 -12.73 -17.20 -10.11
N LYS A 106 -13.41 -17.21 -11.27
CA LYS A 106 -13.57 -16.02 -12.14
C LYS A 106 -14.18 -14.83 -11.38
N ALA A 107 -15.13 -15.09 -10.48
CA ALA A 107 -15.74 -14.08 -9.62
C ALA A 107 -14.74 -13.48 -8.61
N ASN A 108 -13.88 -14.31 -8.00
CA ASN A 108 -12.86 -13.85 -7.06
C ASN A 108 -11.82 -12.95 -7.73
N ILE A 109 -11.37 -13.33 -8.93
CA ILE A 109 -10.42 -12.53 -9.72
C ILE A 109 -11.04 -11.19 -10.13
N LYS A 110 -12.31 -11.17 -10.56
CA LYS A 110 -13.04 -9.93 -10.87
C LYS A 110 -13.16 -9.01 -9.65
N THR A 111 -13.41 -9.60 -8.47
CA THR A 111 -13.49 -8.86 -7.20
C THR A 111 -12.14 -8.25 -6.80
N LEU A 112 -11.06 -9.04 -6.85
CA LEU A 112 -9.70 -8.56 -6.58
C LEU A 112 -9.30 -7.44 -7.56
N ARG A 113 -9.67 -7.53 -8.84
CA ARG A 113 -9.44 -6.49 -9.84
C ARG A 113 -10.19 -5.20 -9.49
N ARG A 114 -11.46 -5.29 -9.07
CA ARG A 114 -12.26 -4.12 -8.62
C ARG A 114 -11.60 -3.45 -7.41
N LYS A 115 -11.19 -4.23 -6.40
CA LYS A 115 -10.47 -3.71 -5.22
C LYS A 115 -9.13 -3.07 -5.60
N SER A 116 -8.38 -3.66 -6.54
CA SER A 116 -7.14 -3.09 -7.06
C SER A 116 -7.34 -1.73 -7.74
N ARG A 117 -8.41 -1.58 -8.54
CA ARG A 117 -8.79 -0.29 -9.14
C ARG A 117 -9.17 0.74 -8.07
N ALA A 118 -9.97 0.36 -7.08
CA ALA A 118 -10.33 1.23 -5.96
C ALA A 118 -9.08 1.72 -5.21
N LEU A 119 -8.12 0.83 -4.91
CA LEU A 119 -6.84 1.19 -4.30
C LEU A 119 -6.04 2.18 -5.17
N THR A 120 -6.12 2.05 -6.50
CA THR A 120 -5.48 3.00 -7.42
C THR A 120 -6.10 4.40 -7.32
N VAL A 121 -7.43 4.49 -7.26
CA VAL A 121 -8.16 5.75 -7.09
C VAL A 121 -7.80 6.40 -5.75
N VAL A 122 -7.81 5.62 -4.67
CA VAL A 122 -7.37 6.07 -3.35
C VAL A 122 -5.93 6.59 -3.40
N GLY A 123 -5.04 5.91 -4.13
CA GLY A 123 -3.68 6.38 -4.38
C GLY A 123 -3.63 7.78 -4.99
N TYR A 124 -4.45 8.10 -5.99
CA TYR A 124 -4.52 9.45 -6.56
C TYR A 124 -5.00 10.50 -5.55
N ILE A 125 -5.97 10.17 -4.70
CA ILE A 125 -6.42 11.07 -3.63
C ILE A 125 -5.27 11.37 -2.66
N PHE A 126 -4.50 10.35 -2.28
CA PHE A 126 -3.34 10.53 -1.42
C PHE A 126 -2.23 11.37 -2.07
N VAL A 127 -2.03 11.28 -3.40
CA VAL A 127 -1.12 12.18 -4.13
C VAL A 127 -1.56 13.63 -3.97
N LEU A 128 -2.85 13.92 -4.20
CA LEU A 128 -3.39 15.27 -4.05
C LEU A 128 -3.24 15.80 -2.62
N ILE A 129 -3.58 14.99 -1.61
CA ILE A 129 -3.41 15.35 -0.20
C ILE A 129 -1.95 15.63 0.12
N THR A 130 -1.03 14.82 -0.39
CA THR A 130 0.42 14.97 -0.16
C THR A 130 0.93 16.29 -0.76
N ILE A 131 0.58 16.59 -2.02
CA ILE A 131 0.99 17.83 -2.69
C ILE A 131 0.41 19.05 -1.96
N PHE A 132 -0.88 19.02 -1.66
CA PHE A 132 -1.55 20.10 -0.93
C PHE A 132 -0.91 20.33 0.44
N SER A 133 -0.64 19.25 1.18
CA SER A 133 -0.03 19.33 2.51
C SER A 133 1.40 19.87 2.46
N ALA A 134 2.20 19.47 1.47
CA ALA A 134 3.54 20.01 1.26
C ALA A 134 3.50 21.52 1.01
N TYR A 135 2.63 21.97 0.10
CA TYR A 135 2.45 23.38 -0.21
C TYR A 135 2.04 24.18 1.04
N ARG A 136 1.05 23.70 1.79
CA ARG A 136 0.55 24.38 3.00
C ARG A 136 1.61 24.45 4.09
N TYR A 137 2.39 23.39 4.30
CA TYR A 137 3.49 23.41 5.26
C TYR A 137 4.56 24.43 4.86
N LEU A 138 5.00 24.44 3.60
CA LEU A 138 6.03 25.37 3.15
C LEU A 138 5.58 26.84 3.17
N ALA A 139 4.28 27.10 3.01
CA ALA A 139 3.73 28.45 3.02
C ALA A 139 3.43 28.98 4.43
N VAL A 140 2.94 28.14 5.35
CA VAL A 140 2.40 28.55 6.66
C VAL A 140 3.19 27.97 7.84
N SER A 141 4.13 27.06 7.60
CA SER A 141 4.94 26.38 8.62
C SER A 141 4.15 25.64 9.71
N ASP A 142 2.93 25.18 9.40
CA ASP A 142 2.09 24.43 10.34
C ASP A 142 2.35 22.91 10.26
N PHE A 143 2.88 22.37 11.35
CA PHE A 143 3.28 20.97 11.51
C PHE A 143 2.13 19.97 11.33
N GLN A 144 0.87 20.38 11.43
CA GLN A 144 -0.25 19.50 11.07
C GLN A 144 -0.19 19.12 9.58
N PHE A 145 0.12 20.07 8.69
CA PHE A 145 0.30 19.80 7.28
C PHE A 145 1.57 18.98 7.02
N LEU A 146 2.63 19.18 7.80
CA LEU A 146 3.80 18.31 7.71
C LEU A 146 3.46 16.86 8.03
N ILE A 147 2.73 16.61 9.11
CA ILE A 147 2.33 15.26 9.49
C ILE A 147 1.43 14.62 8.41
N MET A 148 0.47 15.37 7.86
CA MET A 148 -0.36 14.89 6.75
C MET A 148 0.47 14.56 5.50
N TYR A 149 1.46 15.40 5.18
CA TYR A 149 2.42 15.13 4.11
C TYR A 149 3.21 13.85 4.36
N MET A 150 3.74 13.69 5.58
CA MET A 150 4.54 12.53 5.99
C MET A 150 3.74 11.22 5.89
N LEU A 151 2.48 11.22 6.33
CA LEU A 151 1.58 10.08 6.17
C LEU A 151 1.30 9.80 4.69
N GLY A 152 1.03 10.84 3.91
CA GLY A 152 0.77 10.73 2.48
C GLY A 152 1.93 10.09 1.72
N ILE A 153 3.15 10.60 1.89
CA ILE A 153 4.34 10.06 1.21
C ILE A 153 4.69 8.65 1.70
N GLY A 154 4.50 8.35 2.99
CA GLY A 154 4.70 7.01 3.54
C GLY A 154 3.74 5.99 2.93
N ILE A 155 2.44 6.32 2.87
CA ILE A 155 1.40 5.48 2.25
C ILE A 155 1.65 5.31 0.75
N LEU A 156 2.01 6.38 0.03
CA LEU A 156 2.30 6.31 -1.41
C LEU A 156 3.51 5.42 -1.69
N THR A 157 4.60 5.60 -0.95
CA THR A 157 5.79 4.75 -1.04
C THR A 157 5.43 3.28 -0.79
N TYR A 158 4.67 3.02 0.28
CA TYR A 158 4.19 1.67 0.59
C TYR A 158 3.32 1.08 -0.54
N ILE A 159 2.37 1.84 -1.10
CA ILE A 159 1.52 1.37 -2.20
C ILE A 159 2.34 1.05 -3.44
N VAL A 160 3.27 1.93 -3.81
CA VAL A 160 4.10 1.76 -5.02
C VAL A 160 5.06 0.57 -4.86
N TYR A 161 5.75 0.50 -3.71
CA TYR A 161 6.76 -0.51 -3.46
C TYR A 161 6.16 -1.89 -3.17
N ASP A 162 5.16 -1.95 -2.29
CA ASP A 162 4.64 -3.24 -1.81
C ASP A 162 3.69 -3.89 -2.82
N PHE A 163 2.77 -3.12 -3.41
CA PHE A 163 1.79 -3.69 -4.32
C PHE A 163 2.28 -3.83 -5.76
N ARG A 164 3.45 -3.28 -6.11
CA ARG A 164 4.02 -3.31 -7.47
C ARG A 164 2.93 -3.07 -8.53
N MET A 165 2.25 -1.93 -8.42
CA MET A 165 0.99 -1.66 -9.13
C MET A 165 1.04 -1.90 -10.64
N LYS A 166 2.17 -1.61 -11.29
CA LYS A 166 2.40 -1.92 -12.72
C LYS A 166 2.29 -3.42 -13.00
N THR A 167 2.96 -4.24 -12.20
CA THR A 167 2.95 -5.70 -12.33
C THR A 167 1.57 -6.28 -12.04
N ARG A 168 0.88 -5.82 -10.99
CA ARG A 168 -0.52 -6.24 -10.71
C ARG A 168 -1.46 -5.91 -11.86
N LYS A 169 -1.39 -4.71 -12.43
CA LYS A 169 -2.23 -4.32 -13.58
C LYS A 169 -2.02 -5.25 -14.76
N ARG A 170 -0.77 -5.62 -15.05
CA ARG A 170 -0.42 -6.60 -16.10
C ARG A 170 -0.99 -7.98 -15.78
N LEU A 171 -0.75 -8.49 -14.57
CA LEU A 171 -1.26 -9.80 -14.15
C LEU A 171 -2.79 -9.89 -14.22
N PHE A 172 -3.52 -8.87 -13.76
CA PHE A 172 -4.98 -8.85 -13.89
C PHE A 172 -5.47 -8.77 -15.34
N LYS A 173 -4.66 -8.26 -16.27
CA LYS A 173 -4.97 -8.26 -17.70
C LYS A 173 -4.82 -9.68 -18.27
N GLU A 174 -3.65 -10.28 -18.06
CA GLU A 174 -3.31 -11.64 -18.51
C GLU A 174 -4.30 -12.68 -17.94
N LEU A 175 -4.61 -12.61 -16.63
CA LEU A 175 -5.59 -13.50 -15.99
C LEU A 175 -7.00 -13.35 -16.57
N MET A 176 -7.40 -12.16 -16.99
CA MET A 176 -8.72 -11.93 -17.58
C MET A 176 -8.81 -12.43 -19.02
N GLU A 177 -7.73 -12.30 -19.79
CA GLU A 177 -7.63 -12.83 -21.16
C GLU A 177 -7.75 -14.36 -21.15
N ILE A 178 -6.98 -15.05 -20.29
CA ILE A 178 -7.05 -16.51 -20.11
C ILE A 178 -8.48 -16.97 -19.73
N LEU A 179 -9.13 -16.26 -18.81
CA LEU A 179 -10.50 -16.59 -18.38
C LEU A 179 -11.58 -16.27 -19.42
N GLN A 180 -11.25 -15.47 -20.45
CA GLN A 180 -12.14 -15.13 -21.54
C GLN A 180 -12.00 -16.15 -22.68
N ASP A 181 -10.78 -16.60 -22.97
CA ASP A 181 -10.51 -17.66 -23.94
C ASP A 181 -11.07 -19.02 -23.47
N ASP A 182 -10.93 -19.39 -22.20
CA ASP A 182 -11.52 -20.63 -21.65
C ASP A 182 -13.07 -20.63 -21.68
N SER A 183 -13.70 -19.45 -21.65
CA SER A 183 -15.17 -19.37 -21.86
C SER A 183 -15.57 -19.50 -23.33
N ARG A 184 -14.76 -18.98 -24.26
CA ARG A 184 -15.06 -19.07 -25.71
C ARG A 184 -14.85 -20.46 -26.28
N GLY A 185 -13.84 -21.20 -25.78
CA GLY A 185 -13.63 -22.60 -26.17
C GLY A 185 -14.82 -23.50 -25.83
N LYS A 186 -15.53 -23.22 -24.71
CA LYS A 186 -16.71 -23.97 -24.28
C LYS A 186 -18.01 -23.58 -25.00
N GLU A 187 -18.06 -22.40 -25.63
CA GLU A 187 -19.20 -21.97 -26.44
C GLU A 187 -19.14 -22.49 -27.88
N GLY A 188 -17.96 -22.92 -28.36
CA GLY A 188 -17.77 -23.49 -29.70
C GLY A 188 -17.90 -25.02 -29.79
N GLU A 189 -18.14 -25.70 -28.66
CA GLU A 189 -18.36 -27.15 -28.57
C GLU A 189 -19.84 -27.53 -28.33
N MET A 190 -20.75 -26.55 -28.32
CA MET A 190 -22.21 -26.74 -28.29
C MET A 190 -22.83 -26.41 -29.65
#